data_AF-A0A940FLN3-F1
#
_entry.id   AF-A0A940FLN3-F1
#
_cell.length_a   1.000
_cell.length_b   1.000
_cell.length_c   1.000
_cell.angle_alpha   90.00
_cell.angle_beta   90.00
_cell.angle_gamma   90.00
#
_symmetry.space_group_name_H-M   'P 1'
#
loop_
_entity.id
_entity.type
_entity.pdbx_description
1 polymer ?
#
loop_
_entity_poly.entity_id
_entity_poly.type
_entity_poly.pdbx_seq_one_letter_code
_entity_poly.pdbx_strand_id
1 'polypeptide(L)'
;MIRSALLPSRAVALASALLLSLAGCAPSLAPNQTGQNTAGNNAGGTDQDKSSTQTDANGLSTTRINAPSDTEWTYYDFDAKRVVEASSPSWDLAFQTTNIKSNGGINGTGGVKVARLSADFDGLKDAPASGYKTDAEDSDDADTKPDYAFATDGGWYDYNSTTHVVTPKNVVYVVRTTEGRYVKLQMTKYYDDAGTSRFPTFKWAQVNAPEEIPANTTVVDASAGYAYVSLANGVVSVSASASSNAWDLAFKGMNILTNSGTSGGGQGGAVVGPTTSSFDALTQANSFGYGADTVLPASGAPGSVPSTGNAVLSAWWNYNSANHTVSPKDRVYFVRTATGGYAKLKIEAYLNKSGRYAIKFLPLASTATVQTTNLTVDTAQVSSQPQAWSYFHFRSGTKTLEVATASTPPAQWDIAFNRLTIKTNSGVNATNGGKAGAVELNTAVLADVTSIPAGPFLADAPTDYFVSASSTVSVNFNPAFQHAFLHTGAPAVDPGKTFVFRTADGEYVKLKLTTYSYNPTPRNLTFDWSF
;
A
#
# COMPACT_ATOMS: atom_id res chain seq x y z
N MET A 1 32.40 -46.42 48.90
CA MET A 1 33.25 -45.21 49.01
C MET A 1 32.38 -43.99 48.71
N ILE A 2 32.17 -43.12 49.72
CA ILE A 2 32.27 -41.64 49.66
C ILE A 2 31.78 -41.00 48.33
N ARG A 3 30.72 -40.17 48.24
CA ARG A 3 30.43 -38.93 48.99
C ARG A 3 29.00 -38.41 48.70
N SER A 4 28.41 -37.79 49.71
CA SER A 4 27.11 -37.10 49.78
C SER A 4 27.16 -35.64 49.28
N ALA A 5 26.02 -35.08 48.84
CA ALA A 5 25.52 -33.69 49.04
C ALA A 5 24.34 -33.38 48.07
N LEU A 6 23.10 -33.16 48.54
CA LEU A 6 22.46 -31.85 48.93
C LEU A 6 22.10 -31.00 47.69
N LEU A 7 20.90 -30.45 47.44
CA LEU A 7 19.76 -29.99 48.24
C LEU A 7 18.48 -29.84 47.37
N PRO A 8 17.28 -29.67 47.98
CA PRO A 8 16.00 -29.42 47.34
C PRO A 8 15.53 -27.95 47.35
N SER A 9 14.47 -27.73 46.58
CA SER A 9 13.65 -26.52 46.40
C SER A 9 13.26 -25.79 47.69
N ARG A 10 13.30 -24.46 47.67
CA ARG A 10 12.62 -23.60 48.65
C ARG A 10 11.87 -22.45 47.97
N ALA A 11 10.56 -22.43 48.24
CA ALA A 11 9.67 -21.31 48.06
C ALA A 11 10.03 -20.17 49.02
N VAL A 12 9.84 -18.92 48.58
CA VAL A 12 9.83 -17.74 49.44
C VAL A 12 8.46 -17.09 49.32
N ALA A 13 7.69 -17.22 50.40
CA ALA A 13 6.58 -16.35 50.72
C ALA A 13 7.10 -15.29 51.69
N LEU A 14 6.84 -14.01 51.43
CA LEU A 14 6.95 -12.96 52.43
C LEU A 14 5.60 -12.25 52.54
N ALA A 15 4.93 -12.51 53.66
CA ALA A 15 3.84 -11.70 54.18
C ALA A 15 4.44 -10.60 55.07
N SER A 16 3.92 -9.38 55.00
CA SER A 16 4.09 -8.39 56.07
C SER A 16 2.85 -7.51 56.14
N ALA A 17 2.31 -7.44 57.35
CA ALA A 17 1.02 -6.87 57.70
C ALA A 17 1.14 -5.40 58.13
N LEU A 18 0.16 -4.62 57.66
CA LEU A 18 -0.64 -3.60 58.34
C LEU A 18 -0.13 -2.98 59.66
N LEU A 19 0.01 -1.64 59.68
CA LEU A 19 -0.40 -0.80 60.82
C LEU A 19 -0.67 0.66 60.37
N LEU A 20 -1.88 1.11 60.69
CA LEU A 20 -2.47 2.44 60.49
C LEU A 20 -1.85 3.50 61.41
N SER A 21 -1.66 4.72 60.89
CA SER A 21 -1.84 5.95 61.68
C SER A 21 -2.35 7.10 60.81
N LEU A 22 -3.57 7.55 61.13
CA LEU A 22 -4.16 8.80 60.66
C LEU A 22 -3.64 9.95 61.52
N ALA A 23 -3.19 11.03 60.89
CA ALA A 23 -3.11 12.35 61.50
C ALA A 23 -3.58 13.38 60.47
N GLY A 24 -4.80 13.88 60.68
CA GLY A 24 -5.34 15.01 59.93
C GLY A 24 -4.88 16.33 60.53
N CYS A 25 -4.62 17.30 59.66
CA CYS A 25 -4.62 18.73 59.97
C CYS A 25 -5.14 19.49 58.73
N ALA A 26 -6.42 19.87 58.75
CA ALA A 26 -6.83 21.22 58.38
C ALA A 26 -6.75 22.08 59.67
N PRO A 27 -6.85 23.43 59.68
CA PRO A 27 -7.16 24.39 58.60
C PRO A 27 -6.25 25.65 58.60
N SER A 28 -6.48 26.59 57.66
CA SER A 28 -6.71 28.00 58.06
C SER A 28 -7.31 28.81 56.91
N LEU A 29 -8.58 29.18 57.08
CA LEU A 29 -9.24 30.29 56.40
C LEU A 29 -9.09 31.52 57.30
N ALA A 30 -8.57 32.62 56.75
CA ALA A 30 -8.77 33.95 57.34
C ALA A 30 -8.93 35.01 56.24
N PRO A 31 -9.75 36.05 56.44
CA PRO A 31 -10.26 36.91 55.38
C PRO A 31 -9.52 38.25 55.23
N ASN A 32 -9.51 38.73 53.98
CA ASN A 32 -9.52 40.11 53.46
C ASN A 32 -8.96 41.26 54.32
N GLN A 33 -7.93 41.96 53.81
CA GLN A 33 -7.70 43.39 54.06
C GLN A 33 -7.22 44.08 52.76
N THR A 34 -7.88 45.19 52.50
CA THR A 34 -7.78 46.13 51.37
C THR A 34 -6.47 46.91 51.27
N GLY A 35 -6.03 47.14 50.03
CA GLY A 35 -5.47 48.40 49.54
C GLY A 35 -4.09 48.85 50.03
N GLN A 36 -3.09 48.77 49.15
CA GLN A 36 -2.09 49.83 49.00
C GLN A 36 -1.39 49.74 47.63
N ASN A 37 -1.55 50.81 46.85
CA ASN A 37 -0.72 51.13 45.70
C ASN A 37 0.71 51.40 46.19
N THR A 38 1.68 50.64 45.69
CA THR A 38 3.05 51.09 45.54
C THR A 38 3.57 50.63 44.19
N ALA A 39 3.77 51.60 43.30
CA ALA A 39 4.60 51.43 42.12
C ALA A 39 6.01 51.03 42.56
N GLY A 40 6.46 49.87 42.10
CA GLY A 40 7.81 49.36 42.34
C GLY A 40 8.21 48.47 41.17
N ASN A 41 9.09 49.00 40.31
CA ASN A 41 9.84 48.23 39.34
C ASN A 41 10.52 47.05 40.05
N ASN A 42 10.04 45.83 39.82
CA ASN A 42 10.77 44.62 40.14
C ASN A 42 10.96 43.81 38.87
N ALA A 43 12.14 43.97 38.29
CA ALA A 43 12.73 43.00 37.38
C ALA A 43 13.00 41.72 38.18
N GLY A 44 12.15 40.71 38.02
CA GLY A 44 12.27 39.44 38.72
C GLY A 44 10.97 38.65 38.84
N GLY A 45 10.16 38.58 37.78
CA GLY A 45 9.07 37.60 37.70
C GLY A 45 9.63 36.25 37.27
N THR A 46 9.25 35.16 37.96
CA THR A 46 9.56 33.80 37.51
C THR A 46 8.90 33.55 36.14
N ASP A 47 9.45 32.68 35.28
CA ASP A 47 8.89 32.40 33.92
C ASP A 47 7.38 32.07 33.89
N GLN A 48 6.81 31.65 35.03
CA GLN A 48 5.37 31.41 35.23
C GLN A 48 4.51 32.70 35.12
N ASP A 49 5.09 33.89 35.32
CA ASP A 49 4.37 35.17 35.22
C ASP A 49 4.35 35.73 33.78
N LYS A 50 5.13 35.16 32.86
CA LYS A 50 5.22 35.60 31.46
C LYS A 50 4.24 34.87 30.53
N SER A 51 3.74 33.71 30.94
CA SER A 51 2.67 33.01 30.22
C SER A 51 1.90 32.07 31.12
N SER A 52 0.63 31.86 30.81
CA SER A 52 -0.17 30.77 31.39
C SER A 52 -0.75 29.90 30.28
N THR A 53 -0.58 28.58 30.41
CA THR A 53 -1.14 27.58 29.48
C THR A 53 -2.03 26.61 30.25
N GLN A 54 -3.30 26.54 29.89
CA GLN A 54 -4.25 25.53 30.41
C GLN A 54 -4.57 24.55 29.29
N THR A 55 -4.53 23.24 29.56
CA THR A 55 -4.87 22.19 28.59
C THR A 55 -6.04 21.37 29.12
N ASP A 56 -7.08 21.19 28.32
CA ASP A 56 -8.22 20.34 28.68
C ASP A 56 -7.94 18.84 28.42
N ALA A 57 -8.91 17.98 28.77
CA ALA A 57 -8.79 16.53 28.58
C ALA A 57 -8.73 16.10 27.10
N ASN A 58 -9.11 16.97 26.17
CA ASN A 58 -9.09 16.71 24.73
C ASN A 58 -7.80 17.22 24.06
N GLY A 59 -6.87 17.78 24.83
CA GLY A 59 -5.62 18.34 24.32
C GLY A 59 -5.77 19.73 23.71
N LEU A 60 -6.90 20.41 23.90
CA LEU A 60 -7.05 21.82 23.54
C LEU A 60 -6.38 22.67 24.62
N SER A 61 -5.38 23.44 24.20
CA SER A 61 -4.68 24.38 25.06
C SER A 61 -5.17 25.80 24.84
N THR A 62 -5.28 26.58 25.92
CA THR A 62 -5.43 28.04 25.88
C THR A 62 -4.21 28.66 26.53
N THR A 63 -3.52 29.51 25.80
CA THR A 63 -2.32 30.20 26.26
C THR A 63 -2.55 31.71 26.26
N ARG A 64 -2.22 32.36 27.37
CA ARG A 64 -2.08 33.81 27.48
C ARG A 64 -0.60 34.15 27.63
N ILE A 65 -0.10 35.07 26.83
CA ILE A 65 1.26 35.61 26.94
C ILE A 65 1.18 37.00 27.58
N ASN A 66 2.14 37.33 28.44
CA ASN A 66 2.37 38.69 28.94
C ASN A 66 3.54 39.29 28.16
N ALA A 67 3.26 40.17 27.19
CA ALA A 67 4.27 40.78 26.32
C ALA A 67 4.28 42.32 26.49
N PRO A 68 4.64 42.83 27.68
CA PRO A 68 4.36 44.21 28.06
C PRO A 68 5.23 45.23 27.31
N SER A 69 6.40 44.82 26.81
CA SER A 69 7.34 45.68 26.11
C SER A 69 6.90 45.98 24.67
N ASP A 70 7.19 47.20 24.21
CA ASP A 70 7.06 47.60 22.81
C ASP A 70 8.33 47.33 21.99
N THR A 71 9.43 46.99 22.65
CA THR A 71 10.75 46.81 22.04
C THR A 71 11.31 45.40 22.24
N GLU A 72 10.96 44.74 23.34
CA GLU A 72 11.41 43.38 23.64
C GLU A 72 10.39 42.32 23.22
N TRP A 73 10.89 41.18 22.78
CA TRP A 73 10.10 40.02 22.36
C TRP A 73 9.93 39.03 23.52
N THR A 74 8.74 38.44 23.63
CA THR A 74 8.46 37.32 24.53
C THR A 74 8.36 36.03 23.73
N TYR A 75 9.22 35.06 24.01
CA TYR A 75 9.41 33.84 23.19
C TYR A 75 8.66 32.66 23.81
N TYR A 76 7.89 31.92 23.02
CA TYR A 76 7.05 30.81 23.46
C TYR A 76 7.40 29.53 22.72
N ASP A 77 7.40 28.42 23.45
CA ASP A 77 7.69 27.07 22.97
C ASP A 77 6.45 26.19 23.23
N PHE A 78 5.87 25.61 22.16
CA PHE A 78 4.68 24.76 22.24
C PHE A 78 4.96 23.39 22.87
N ASP A 79 6.18 22.90 22.80
CA ASP A 79 6.63 21.66 23.43
C ASP A 79 6.76 21.84 24.94
N ALA A 80 7.41 22.93 25.37
CA ALA A 80 7.53 23.27 26.78
C ALA A 80 6.24 23.84 27.38
N LYS A 81 5.30 24.30 26.54
CA LYS A 81 4.04 24.97 26.90
C LYS A 81 4.23 26.21 27.75
N ARG A 82 5.35 26.91 27.59
CA ARG A 82 5.74 28.08 28.39
C ARG A 82 6.61 29.02 27.58
N VAL A 83 6.78 30.23 28.13
CA VAL A 83 7.81 31.15 27.69
C VAL A 83 9.20 30.57 27.96
N VAL A 84 10.12 30.84 27.04
CA VAL A 84 11.54 30.46 27.10
C VAL A 84 12.41 31.68 26.82
N GLU A 85 13.70 31.57 27.13
CA GLU A 85 14.67 32.63 26.84
C GLU A 85 14.91 32.80 25.33
N ALA A 86 15.23 34.04 24.91
CA ALA A 86 15.46 34.39 23.50
C ALA A 86 16.60 33.60 22.84
N SER A 87 17.58 33.16 23.63
CA SER A 87 18.72 32.34 23.19
C SER A 87 18.39 30.85 23.07
N SER A 88 17.20 30.41 23.50
CA SER A 88 16.79 29.02 23.33
C SER A 88 16.70 28.69 21.84
N PRO A 89 17.16 27.53 21.37
CA PRO A 89 16.89 27.09 20.00
C PRO A 89 15.44 26.59 19.82
N SER A 90 14.71 26.34 20.91
CA SER A 90 13.39 25.67 20.92
C SER A 90 12.18 26.61 20.88
N TRP A 91 12.36 27.93 20.86
CA TRP A 91 11.18 28.81 20.75
C TRP A 91 10.54 28.64 19.38
N ASP A 92 9.22 28.69 19.33
CA ASP A 92 8.46 28.55 18.09
C ASP A 92 7.99 29.91 17.57
N LEU A 93 7.34 30.67 18.45
CA LEU A 93 6.79 31.99 18.17
C LEU A 93 7.27 33.00 19.20
N ALA A 94 7.42 34.25 18.79
CA ALA A 94 7.67 35.34 19.71
C ALA A 94 6.68 36.49 19.50
N PHE A 95 6.31 37.16 20.58
CA PHE A 95 5.27 38.19 20.62
C PHE A 95 5.86 39.53 21.06
N GLN A 96 5.53 40.60 20.33
CA GLN A 96 5.87 41.99 20.67
C GLN A 96 4.75 42.89 20.15
N THR A 97 4.06 43.61 21.03
CA THR A 97 2.86 44.38 20.67
C THR A 97 1.82 43.52 19.93
N THR A 98 1.43 43.86 18.71
CA THR A 98 0.59 43.02 17.83
C THR A 98 1.39 42.19 16.84
N ASN A 99 2.71 42.32 16.82
CA ASN A 99 3.58 41.53 15.95
C ASN A 99 3.78 40.13 16.54
N ILE A 100 3.82 39.13 15.64
CA ILE A 100 4.15 37.75 15.97
C ILE A 100 5.16 37.29 14.94
N LYS A 101 6.35 36.92 15.40
CA LYS A 101 7.41 36.34 14.56
C LYS A 101 7.59 34.86 14.85
N SER A 102 8.11 34.12 13.89
CA SER A 102 8.39 32.69 13.96
C SER A 102 9.90 32.42 14.03
N ASN A 103 10.30 31.28 14.60
CA ASN A 103 11.70 30.79 14.57
C ASN A 103 12.04 30.16 13.22
N GLY A 104 11.80 30.92 12.16
CA GLY A 104 12.05 30.51 10.79
C GLY A 104 12.29 31.73 9.90
N GLY A 105 12.94 31.49 8.77
CA GLY A 105 13.33 32.55 7.85
C GLY A 105 14.37 33.48 8.47
N ILE A 106 14.13 34.79 8.42
CA ILE A 106 15.09 35.80 8.89
C ILE A 106 15.25 35.84 10.42
N ASN A 107 14.28 35.30 11.17
CA ASN A 107 14.20 35.46 12.63
C ASN A 107 14.83 34.32 13.43
N GLY A 108 15.22 33.22 12.79
CA GLY A 108 15.88 32.12 13.47
C GLY A 108 16.06 30.86 12.62
N THR A 109 16.88 29.93 13.12
CA THR A 109 17.28 28.70 12.42
C THR A 109 16.42 27.49 12.80
N GLY A 110 15.40 27.66 13.64
CA GLY A 110 14.52 26.58 14.11
C GLY A 110 13.62 25.96 13.02
N GLY A 111 13.56 26.59 11.84
CA GLY A 111 12.83 26.04 10.68
C GLY A 111 11.30 26.07 10.83
N VAL A 112 10.79 26.90 11.74
CA VAL A 112 9.34 27.07 11.96
C VAL A 112 8.69 27.64 10.70
N LYS A 113 7.52 27.11 10.36
CA LYS A 113 6.72 27.61 9.24
C LYS A 113 5.26 27.72 9.63
N VAL A 114 4.57 28.70 9.06
CA VAL A 114 3.18 29.02 9.41
C VAL A 114 2.30 29.03 8.16
N ALA A 115 1.21 28.27 8.16
CA ALA A 115 0.16 28.33 7.16
C ALA A 115 -1.06 29.07 7.71
N ARG A 116 -1.60 30.03 6.98
CA ARG A 116 -2.84 30.75 7.31
C ARG A 116 -4.01 30.11 6.55
N LEU A 117 -5.10 29.82 7.24
CA LEU A 117 -6.26 29.11 6.70
C LEU A 117 -7.57 29.83 7.04
N SER A 118 -8.50 29.81 6.08
CA SER A 118 -9.91 30.09 6.32
C SER A 118 -10.65 28.77 6.61
N ALA A 119 -10.31 28.13 7.73
CA ALA A 119 -10.83 26.82 8.12
C ALA A 119 -11.60 26.89 9.45
N ASP A 120 -12.51 25.93 9.66
CA ASP A 120 -13.07 25.69 10.98
C ASP A 120 -12.00 25.10 11.91
N PHE A 121 -11.80 25.74 13.06
CA PHE A 121 -10.77 25.32 14.02
C PHE A 121 -11.06 23.91 14.55
N ASP A 122 -12.31 23.56 14.85
CA ASP A 122 -12.64 22.29 15.50
C ASP A 122 -12.54 21.11 14.53
N GLY A 123 -12.96 21.30 13.28
CA GLY A 123 -12.85 20.34 12.19
C GLY A 123 -11.43 20.10 11.67
N LEU A 124 -10.47 21.00 11.89
CA LEU A 124 -9.09 20.82 11.42
C LEU A 124 -8.35 19.77 12.26
N LYS A 125 -8.18 18.56 11.71
CA LYS A 125 -7.49 17.42 12.34
C LYS A 125 -6.13 17.11 11.74
N ASP A 126 -5.94 17.42 10.47
CA ASP A 126 -4.69 17.22 9.73
C ASP A 126 -4.14 18.58 9.28
N ALA A 127 -2.83 18.73 9.33
CA ALA A 127 -2.15 19.91 8.82
C ALA A 127 -2.26 19.99 7.29
N PRO A 128 -2.36 21.21 6.70
CA PRO A 128 -2.36 21.34 5.25
C PRO A 128 -1.02 20.90 4.68
N ALA A 129 -1.01 20.36 3.45
CA ALA A 129 0.23 19.96 2.76
C ALA A 129 1.02 21.14 2.16
N SER A 130 0.40 22.32 2.02
CA SER A 130 0.99 23.50 1.40
C SER A 130 0.48 24.79 2.07
N GLY A 131 0.97 25.95 1.62
CA GLY A 131 0.59 27.27 2.15
C GLY A 131 1.44 27.78 3.31
N TYR A 132 2.52 27.08 3.65
CA TYR A 132 3.45 27.49 4.69
C TYR A 132 4.36 28.63 4.24
N LYS A 133 4.47 29.66 5.07
CA LYS A 133 5.42 30.76 4.95
C LYS A 133 6.41 30.73 6.12
N THR A 134 7.58 31.28 5.89
CA THR A 134 8.51 31.74 6.94
C THR A 134 8.48 33.26 6.97
N ASP A 135 8.94 33.86 8.05
CA ASP A 135 9.14 35.30 8.07
C ASP A 135 10.23 35.70 7.05
N ALA A 136 10.02 36.82 6.38
CA ALA A 136 10.94 37.34 5.37
C ALA A 136 11.38 38.77 5.71
N GLU A 137 12.41 39.25 5.02
CA GLU A 137 12.74 40.67 5.01
C GLU A 137 11.54 41.49 4.55
N ASP A 138 11.53 42.75 4.94
CA ASP A 138 10.56 43.75 4.50
C ASP A 138 10.48 43.79 2.96
N SER A 139 9.26 43.80 2.44
CA SER A 139 9.02 43.90 1.00
C SER A 139 8.86 45.37 0.58
N ASP A 140 8.75 45.65 -0.72
CA ASP A 140 8.50 47.02 -1.20
C ASP A 140 7.01 47.37 -1.02
N ASP A 141 6.57 47.43 0.24
CA ASP A 141 5.24 47.84 0.64
C ASP A 141 5.25 49.18 1.41
N ALA A 142 4.10 49.58 1.95
CA ALA A 142 3.95 50.90 2.55
C ALA A 142 4.44 50.99 4.00
N ASP A 143 4.67 49.85 4.66
CA ASP A 143 5.28 49.81 5.98
C ASP A 143 6.77 49.47 5.87
N THR A 144 7.50 49.54 6.99
CA THR A 144 8.95 49.32 7.00
C THR A 144 9.31 48.15 7.92
N LYS A 145 8.40 47.18 8.03
CA LYS A 145 8.50 46.07 8.97
C LYS A 145 8.73 44.78 8.20
N PRO A 146 9.45 43.82 8.79
CA PRO A 146 9.58 42.52 8.16
C PRO A 146 8.24 41.83 7.89
N ASP A 147 8.18 41.11 6.77
CA ASP A 147 7.04 40.30 6.35
C ASP A 147 6.88 39.06 7.25
N TYR A 148 6.29 39.25 8.43
CA TYR A 148 5.99 38.15 9.33
C TYR A 148 4.88 37.25 8.76
N ALA A 149 4.99 35.93 8.95
CA ALA A 149 3.98 35.01 8.44
C ALA A 149 2.57 35.27 9.04
N PHE A 150 2.51 35.78 10.27
CA PHE A 150 1.26 36.20 10.93
C PHE A 150 0.71 37.55 10.46
N ALA A 151 1.50 38.36 9.74
CA ALA A 151 1.09 39.65 9.17
C ALA A 151 0.40 39.51 7.79
N THR A 152 0.46 38.34 7.17
CA THR A 152 -0.19 38.05 5.87
C THR A 152 -1.69 38.39 5.90
N ASP A 153 -2.20 38.99 4.82
CA ASP A 153 -3.59 39.41 4.63
C ASP A 153 -4.12 40.35 5.72
N GLY A 154 -3.28 41.32 6.11
CA GLY A 154 -3.61 42.33 7.12
C GLY A 154 -3.59 41.81 8.55
N GLY A 155 -2.81 40.75 8.81
CA GLY A 155 -2.56 40.25 10.16
C GLY A 155 -3.66 39.41 10.80
N TRP A 156 -3.44 39.07 12.06
CA TRP A 156 -4.36 38.26 12.89
C TRP A 156 -5.48 39.06 13.56
N TYR A 157 -5.52 40.39 13.37
CA TYR A 157 -6.44 41.29 14.06
C TYR A 157 -7.00 42.38 13.14
N ASP A 158 -8.14 42.94 13.54
CA ASP A 158 -8.69 44.20 13.07
C ASP A 158 -8.42 45.29 14.11
N TYR A 159 -8.09 46.49 13.65
CA TYR A 159 -7.84 47.65 14.50
C TYR A 159 -8.85 48.75 14.22
N ASN A 160 -9.55 49.18 15.28
CA ASN A 160 -10.43 50.32 15.20
C ASN A 160 -9.66 51.60 15.54
N SER A 161 -9.45 52.48 14.56
CA SER A 161 -8.69 53.72 14.73
C SER A 161 -9.40 54.78 15.60
N THR A 162 -10.71 54.68 15.79
CA THR A 162 -11.50 55.60 16.62
C THR A 162 -11.45 55.19 18.09
N THR A 163 -11.57 53.90 18.38
CA THR A 163 -11.60 53.38 19.75
C THR A 163 -10.26 52.81 20.22
N HIS A 164 -9.27 52.72 19.32
CA HIS A 164 -7.97 52.09 19.55
C HIS A 164 -8.06 50.63 20.03
N VAL A 165 -9.12 49.92 19.64
CA VAL A 165 -9.37 48.53 20.03
C VAL A 165 -8.82 47.56 18.99
N VAL A 166 -8.06 46.57 19.47
CA VAL A 166 -7.56 45.42 18.71
C VAL A 166 -8.52 44.24 18.89
N THR A 167 -9.11 43.76 17.80
CA THR A 167 -10.02 42.60 17.81
C THR A 167 -9.42 41.46 16.99
N PRO A 168 -9.19 40.27 17.56
CA PRO A 168 -8.71 39.13 16.79
C PRO A 168 -9.67 38.76 15.65
N LYS A 169 -9.12 38.48 14.47
CA LYS A 169 -9.87 37.92 13.34
C LYS A 169 -10.17 36.44 13.57
N ASN A 170 -11.25 35.95 12.99
CA ASN A 170 -11.59 34.52 12.97
C ASN A 170 -10.76 33.78 11.90
N VAL A 171 -9.46 33.66 12.13
CA VAL A 171 -8.51 32.97 11.24
C VAL A 171 -7.84 31.83 11.99
N VAL A 172 -7.49 30.76 11.27
CA VAL A 172 -6.75 29.62 11.83
C VAL A 172 -5.37 29.58 11.22
N TYR A 173 -4.37 29.36 12.05
CA TYR A 173 -3.00 29.13 11.62
C TYR A 173 -2.62 27.68 11.90
N VAL A 174 -1.75 27.10 11.08
CA VAL A 174 -1.03 25.87 11.40
C VAL A 174 0.45 26.17 11.46
N VAL A 175 1.06 25.94 12.62
CA VAL A 175 2.47 26.17 12.89
C VAL A 175 3.17 24.82 12.89
N ARG A 176 4.20 24.66 12.06
CA ARG A 176 5.17 23.57 12.16
C ARG A 176 6.25 24.00 13.15
N THR A 177 6.28 23.37 14.33
CA THR A 177 7.19 23.72 15.44
C THR A 177 8.64 23.34 15.14
N THR A 178 9.58 23.76 15.99
CA THR A 178 11.01 23.42 15.86
C THR A 178 11.28 21.90 15.88
N GLU A 179 10.42 21.15 16.57
CA GLU A 179 10.43 19.69 16.71
C GLU A 179 9.73 18.98 15.55
N GLY A 180 9.17 19.74 14.59
CA GLY A 180 8.47 19.20 13.43
C GLY A 180 7.03 18.75 13.70
N ARG A 181 6.46 19.08 14.87
CA ARG A 181 5.04 18.87 15.17
C ARG A 181 4.20 19.94 14.47
N TYR A 182 2.92 19.66 14.28
CA TYR A 182 1.98 20.62 13.69
C TYR A 182 0.93 21.03 14.73
N VAL A 183 0.78 22.32 14.93
CA VAL A 183 -0.15 22.90 15.90
C VAL A 183 -1.11 23.82 15.16
N LYS A 184 -2.43 23.56 15.27
CA LYS A 184 -3.43 24.55 14.87
C LYS A 184 -3.55 25.61 15.95
N LEU A 185 -3.66 26.87 15.57
CA LEU A 185 -3.70 28.01 16.48
C LEU A 185 -4.74 29.04 16.01
N GLN A 186 -5.47 29.61 16.95
CA GLN A 186 -6.37 30.74 16.71
C GLN A 186 -6.26 31.77 17.84
N MET A 187 -6.02 33.02 17.48
CA MET A 187 -5.98 34.16 18.41
C MET A 187 -7.41 34.46 18.90
N THR A 188 -7.58 34.67 20.20
CA THR A 188 -8.90 34.85 20.85
C THR A 188 -9.01 36.14 21.66
N LYS A 189 -7.91 36.68 22.19
CA LYS A 189 -7.89 37.98 22.89
C LYS A 189 -6.56 38.71 22.68
N TYR A 190 -6.57 40.02 22.95
CA TYR A 190 -5.37 40.85 23.05
C TYR A 190 -5.21 41.55 24.41
N TYR A 191 -6.32 41.66 25.16
CA TYR A 191 -6.37 42.32 26.45
C TYR A 191 -6.60 41.28 27.55
N ASP A 192 -6.14 41.57 28.75
CA ASP A 192 -6.46 40.78 29.94
C ASP A 192 -7.85 41.10 30.51
N ASP A 193 -8.22 40.44 31.61
CA ASP A 193 -9.53 40.62 32.24
C ASP A 193 -9.71 42.03 32.86
N ALA A 194 -8.62 42.77 33.09
CA ALA A 194 -8.64 44.16 33.54
C ALA A 194 -8.66 45.17 32.36
N GLY A 195 -8.58 44.70 31.11
CA GLY A 195 -8.53 45.53 29.92
C GLY A 195 -7.12 46.06 29.57
N THR A 196 -6.08 45.58 30.24
CA THR A 196 -4.69 45.92 29.91
C THR A 196 -4.32 45.27 28.58
N SER A 197 -3.75 46.06 27.65
CA SER A 197 -3.31 45.56 26.34
C SER A 197 -2.05 44.70 26.42
N ARG A 198 -1.67 44.07 25.30
CA ARG A 198 -0.44 43.26 25.14
C ARG A 198 -0.46 41.95 25.93
N PHE A 199 -1.65 41.39 26.08
CA PHE A 199 -1.90 40.04 26.59
C PHE A 199 -2.52 39.14 25.52
N PRO A 200 -1.80 38.85 24.42
CA PRO A 200 -2.34 37.98 23.39
C PRO A 200 -2.70 36.62 24.00
N THR A 201 -3.94 36.21 23.76
CA THR A 201 -4.47 34.92 24.16
C THR A 201 -4.85 34.15 22.91
N PHE A 202 -4.49 32.88 22.85
CA PHE A 202 -4.80 32.00 21.73
C PHE A 202 -5.15 30.60 22.21
N LYS A 203 -6.02 29.93 21.46
CA LYS A 203 -6.27 28.51 21.60
C LYS A 203 -5.45 27.73 20.59
N TRP A 204 -4.96 26.57 20.96
CA TRP A 204 -4.16 25.72 20.09
C TRP A 204 -4.27 24.25 20.45
N ALA A 205 -4.06 23.38 19.46
CA ALA A 205 -4.00 21.94 19.66
C ALA A 205 -3.09 21.30 18.61
N GLN A 206 -2.49 20.15 18.94
CA GLN A 206 -1.75 19.38 17.96
C GLN A 206 -2.69 18.81 16.90
N VAL A 207 -2.28 18.86 15.64
CA VAL A 207 -2.92 18.19 14.49
C VAL A 207 -1.98 17.14 13.93
N ASN A 208 -2.51 16.18 13.18
CA ASN A 208 -1.67 15.22 12.47
C ASN A 208 -0.80 15.95 11.45
N ALA A 209 0.38 15.39 11.17
CA ALA A 209 1.20 15.85 10.06
C ALA A 209 0.42 15.80 8.74
N PRO A 210 0.80 16.59 7.73
CA PRO A 210 0.16 16.52 6.43
C PRO A 210 0.19 15.09 5.89
N GLU A 211 -0.91 14.67 5.30
CA GLU A 211 -1.03 13.36 4.68
C GLU A 211 0.04 13.21 3.58
N GLU A 212 0.97 12.27 3.76
CA GLU A 212 2.01 12.01 2.77
C GLU A 212 1.42 11.21 1.60
N ILE A 213 1.41 11.84 0.43
CA ILE A 213 1.00 11.19 -0.82
C ILE A 213 2.26 10.76 -1.56
N PRO A 214 2.48 9.44 -1.78
CA PRO A 214 3.62 8.97 -2.55
C PRO A 214 3.65 9.62 -3.94
N ALA A 215 4.83 10.04 -4.39
CA ALA A 215 4.99 10.68 -5.69
C ALA A 215 4.55 9.76 -6.85
N ASN A 216 4.09 10.35 -7.95
CA ASN A 216 3.63 9.63 -9.14
C ASN A 216 2.48 8.64 -8.88
N THR A 217 1.60 8.97 -7.93
CA THR A 217 0.38 8.20 -7.65
C THR A 217 -0.86 8.99 -8.01
N THR A 218 -1.93 8.26 -8.31
CA THR A 218 -3.29 8.77 -8.38
C THR A 218 -3.97 8.54 -7.03
N VAL A 219 -4.58 9.59 -6.47
CA VAL A 219 -5.41 9.47 -5.27
C VAL A 219 -6.81 9.03 -5.67
N VAL A 220 -7.30 7.95 -5.06
CA VAL A 220 -8.66 7.44 -5.23
C VAL A 220 -9.39 7.58 -3.90
N ASP A 221 -10.44 8.39 -3.87
CA ASP A 221 -11.24 8.60 -2.66
C ASP A 221 -12.53 7.80 -2.67
N ALA A 222 -12.51 6.66 -1.99
CA ALA A 222 -13.65 5.77 -1.79
C ALA A 222 -14.16 5.79 -0.34
N SER A 223 -13.98 6.93 0.36
CA SER A 223 -14.40 7.11 1.74
C SER A 223 -15.91 7.25 1.89
N ALA A 224 -16.56 7.93 0.94
CA ALA A 224 -18.00 8.18 0.95
C ALA A 224 -18.83 7.16 0.15
N GLY A 225 -18.18 6.28 -0.62
CA GLY A 225 -18.87 5.36 -1.53
C GLY A 225 -17.91 4.69 -2.52
N TYR A 226 -18.46 4.18 -3.62
CA TYR A 226 -17.63 3.64 -4.69
C TYR A 226 -16.90 4.75 -5.43
N ALA A 227 -15.59 4.58 -5.61
CA ALA A 227 -14.79 5.35 -6.55
C ALA A 227 -14.38 4.46 -7.72
N TYR A 228 -14.74 4.87 -8.94
CA TYR A 228 -14.44 4.11 -10.15
C TYR A 228 -13.18 4.65 -10.81
N VAL A 229 -12.35 3.74 -11.32
CA VAL A 229 -11.08 4.07 -11.97
C VAL A 229 -11.03 3.39 -13.33
N SER A 230 -10.73 4.17 -14.36
CA SER A 230 -10.24 3.68 -15.64
C SER A 230 -8.71 3.65 -15.58
N LEU A 231 -8.08 2.54 -15.93
CA LEU A 231 -6.63 2.42 -15.98
C LEU A 231 -6.03 3.12 -17.21
N ALA A 232 -6.87 3.69 -18.07
CA ALA A 232 -6.47 4.61 -19.13
C ALA A 232 -6.63 6.09 -18.72
N ASN A 233 -7.68 6.42 -17.93
CA ASN A 233 -8.10 7.80 -17.70
C ASN A 233 -8.02 8.26 -16.23
N GLY A 234 -7.62 7.40 -15.30
CA GLY A 234 -7.67 7.68 -13.86
C GLY A 234 -9.08 7.57 -13.28
N VAL A 235 -9.38 8.39 -12.26
CA VAL A 235 -10.70 8.38 -11.59
C VAL A 235 -11.78 8.88 -12.54
N VAL A 236 -12.89 8.14 -12.64
CA VAL A 236 -14.00 8.42 -13.55
C VAL A 236 -15.34 8.41 -12.82
N SER A 237 -16.28 9.23 -13.28
CA SER A 237 -17.67 9.20 -12.81
C SER A 237 -18.49 8.18 -13.60
N VAL A 238 -19.26 7.34 -12.91
CA VAL A 238 -20.05 6.27 -13.54
C VAL A 238 -21.46 6.28 -12.96
N SER A 239 -22.47 6.47 -13.81
CA SER A 239 -23.89 6.52 -13.41
C SER A 239 -24.58 5.15 -13.42
N ALA A 240 -24.06 4.19 -14.20
CA ALA A 240 -24.57 2.82 -14.29
C ALA A 240 -23.41 1.82 -14.34
N SER A 241 -22.84 1.49 -13.16
CA SER A 241 -21.59 0.72 -13.09
C SER A 241 -21.71 -0.69 -13.66
N ALA A 242 -22.79 -1.42 -13.34
CA ALA A 242 -22.93 -2.82 -13.72
C ALA A 242 -22.91 -3.07 -15.25
N SER A 243 -23.33 -2.08 -16.05
CA SER A 243 -23.41 -2.16 -17.52
C SER A 243 -22.40 -1.28 -18.26
N SER A 244 -21.60 -0.50 -17.54
CA SER A 244 -20.63 0.42 -18.14
C SER A 244 -19.25 -0.22 -18.23
N ASN A 245 -18.58 -0.09 -19.39
CA ASN A 245 -17.17 -0.44 -19.58
C ASN A 245 -16.23 0.76 -19.44
N ALA A 246 -16.73 1.89 -18.92
CA ALA A 246 -15.92 3.10 -18.71
C ALA A 246 -14.97 3.00 -17.50
N TRP A 247 -15.13 1.97 -16.66
CA TRP A 247 -14.32 1.74 -15.46
C TRP A 247 -13.73 0.33 -15.49
N ASP A 248 -12.53 0.19 -14.95
CA ASP A 248 -11.80 -1.07 -14.86
C ASP A 248 -11.75 -1.60 -13.42
N LEU A 249 -11.63 -0.68 -12.47
CA LEU A 249 -11.59 -0.95 -11.03
C LEU A 249 -12.63 -0.11 -10.29
N ALA A 250 -13.21 -0.67 -9.22
CA ALA A 250 -14.03 0.09 -8.28
C ALA A 250 -13.51 -0.11 -6.85
N PHE A 251 -13.26 0.99 -6.16
CA PHE A 251 -12.77 1.02 -4.79
C PHE A 251 -13.93 1.34 -3.84
N LYS A 252 -13.99 0.67 -2.68
CA LYS A 252 -14.92 0.99 -1.59
C LYS A 252 -14.36 0.54 -0.26
N GLY A 253 -14.06 1.49 0.63
CA GLY A 253 -13.41 1.18 1.90
C GLY A 253 -12.07 0.49 1.65
N MET A 254 -11.96 -0.80 1.99
CA MET A 254 -10.77 -1.63 1.71
C MET A 254 -10.92 -2.55 0.48
N ASN A 255 -12.11 -2.61 -0.12
CA ASN A 255 -12.41 -3.51 -1.22
C ASN A 255 -12.03 -2.89 -2.56
N ILE A 256 -11.47 -3.71 -3.44
CA ILE A 256 -11.16 -3.37 -4.82
C ILE A 256 -11.81 -4.42 -5.70
N LEU A 257 -12.71 -3.96 -6.57
CA LEU A 257 -13.46 -4.76 -7.52
C LEU A 257 -12.90 -4.56 -8.91
N THR A 258 -13.06 -5.56 -9.77
CA THR A 258 -12.81 -5.44 -11.21
C THR A 258 -14.13 -5.38 -11.95
N ASN A 259 -14.15 -4.76 -13.13
CA ASN A 259 -15.34 -4.78 -14.00
C ASN A 259 -15.50 -6.15 -14.66
N SER A 260 -15.99 -7.11 -13.88
CA SER A 260 -16.17 -8.51 -14.29
C SER A 260 -17.13 -9.23 -13.35
N GLY A 261 -17.52 -10.45 -13.74
CA GLY A 261 -18.21 -11.40 -12.88
C GLY A 261 -19.43 -10.81 -12.18
N THR A 262 -19.41 -10.83 -10.84
CA THR A 262 -20.53 -10.31 -10.01
C THR A 262 -20.55 -8.79 -9.84
N SER A 263 -19.52 -8.07 -10.32
CA SER A 263 -19.34 -6.62 -10.17
C SER A 263 -19.70 -5.82 -11.43
N GLY A 264 -19.55 -6.42 -12.62
CA GLY A 264 -19.85 -5.74 -13.89
C GLY A 264 -19.75 -6.67 -15.11
N GLY A 265 -20.35 -6.24 -16.22
CA GLY A 265 -20.40 -7.00 -17.49
C GLY A 265 -19.13 -6.95 -18.34
N GLY A 266 -18.08 -6.27 -17.86
CA GLY A 266 -16.80 -6.18 -18.56
C GLY A 266 -15.97 -7.46 -18.53
N GLN A 267 -14.84 -7.41 -19.20
CA GLN A 267 -13.87 -8.49 -19.36
C GLN A 267 -12.80 -8.52 -18.26
N GLY A 268 -13.00 -7.76 -17.18
CA GLY A 268 -11.96 -7.50 -16.20
C GLY A 268 -11.54 -8.70 -15.37
N GLY A 269 -10.50 -8.51 -14.58
CA GLY A 269 -10.02 -9.50 -13.62
C GLY A 269 -8.62 -9.15 -13.13
N ALA A 270 -8.13 -9.87 -12.12
CA ALA A 270 -6.82 -9.58 -11.55
C ALA A 270 -6.04 -10.86 -11.22
N VAL A 271 -4.72 -10.74 -11.29
CA VAL A 271 -3.76 -11.76 -10.88
C VAL A 271 -2.55 -11.08 -10.22
N VAL A 272 -1.83 -11.79 -9.36
CA VAL A 272 -0.58 -11.28 -8.78
C VAL A 272 0.49 -11.27 -9.87
N GLY A 273 1.17 -10.14 -10.05
CA GLY A 273 2.30 -10.03 -10.98
C GLY A 273 3.56 -10.72 -10.45
N PRO A 274 4.61 -10.87 -11.27
CA PRO A 274 5.87 -11.50 -10.85
C PRO A 274 6.50 -10.80 -9.63
N THR A 275 6.91 -11.57 -8.63
CA THR A 275 7.52 -11.05 -7.39
C THR A 275 9.01 -10.76 -7.49
N THR A 276 9.66 -11.15 -8.59
CA THR A 276 11.11 -11.00 -8.82
C THR A 276 11.49 -9.75 -9.62
N SER A 277 10.52 -8.93 -10.02
CA SER A 277 10.72 -7.76 -10.89
C SER A 277 10.12 -6.51 -10.26
N SER A 278 10.78 -5.36 -10.45
CA SER A 278 10.24 -4.07 -9.99
C SER A 278 9.02 -3.66 -10.82
N PHE A 279 8.21 -2.75 -10.29
CA PHE A 279 7.04 -2.22 -11.02
C PHE A 279 7.44 -1.70 -12.40
N ASP A 280 8.52 -0.93 -12.52
CA ASP A 280 8.91 -0.32 -13.79
C ASP A 280 9.50 -1.33 -14.80
N ALA A 281 10.14 -2.41 -14.33
CA ALA A 281 10.68 -3.47 -15.19
C ALA A 281 9.61 -4.33 -15.88
N LEU A 282 8.40 -4.38 -15.32
CA LEU A 282 7.28 -5.13 -15.89
C LEU A 282 6.66 -4.36 -17.07
N THR A 283 6.92 -4.79 -18.29
CA THR A 283 6.43 -4.14 -19.52
C THR A 283 5.38 -4.95 -20.28
N GLN A 284 5.18 -6.22 -19.90
CA GLN A 284 4.21 -7.13 -20.50
C GLN A 284 3.44 -7.88 -19.42
N ALA A 285 2.20 -8.26 -19.74
CA ALA A 285 1.35 -9.09 -18.88
C ALA A 285 1.17 -10.48 -19.51
N ASN A 286 0.98 -11.51 -18.68
CA ASN A 286 0.47 -12.80 -19.14
C ASN A 286 -0.99 -12.66 -19.59
N SER A 287 -1.51 -13.62 -20.37
CA SER A 287 -2.90 -13.56 -20.84
C SER A 287 -3.87 -14.39 -19.99
N PHE A 288 -3.35 -15.19 -19.05
CA PHE A 288 -4.10 -16.11 -18.21
C PHE A 288 -4.18 -15.72 -16.73
N GLY A 289 -5.09 -16.37 -16.00
CA GLY A 289 -5.12 -16.36 -14.53
C GLY A 289 -5.81 -15.15 -13.89
N TYR A 290 -6.35 -14.24 -14.70
CA TYR A 290 -7.13 -13.09 -14.20
C TYR A 290 -8.45 -13.57 -13.61
N GLY A 291 -8.51 -13.67 -12.29
CA GLY A 291 -9.73 -14.02 -11.58
C GLY A 291 -10.74 -12.89 -11.70
N ALA A 292 -11.95 -13.22 -12.16
CA ALA A 292 -13.09 -12.32 -12.14
C ALA A 292 -13.65 -12.18 -10.71
N ASP A 293 -14.47 -11.15 -10.50
CA ASP A 293 -15.10 -10.91 -9.21
C ASP A 293 -16.20 -11.94 -8.93
N THR A 294 -16.19 -12.50 -7.73
CA THR A 294 -17.18 -13.48 -7.26
C THR A 294 -17.77 -13.05 -5.92
N VAL A 295 -18.79 -13.76 -5.43
CA VAL A 295 -19.24 -13.59 -4.05
C VAL A 295 -18.22 -14.27 -3.14
N LEU A 296 -17.43 -13.47 -2.43
CA LEU A 296 -16.49 -13.93 -1.42
C LEU A 296 -17.23 -14.26 -0.13
N PRO A 297 -16.76 -15.26 0.65
CA PRO A 297 -17.32 -15.56 1.95
C PRO A 297 -17.18 -14.37 2.91
N ALA A 298 -17.99 -14.36 3.96
CA ALA A 298 -17.89 -13.36 5.02
C ALA A 298 -16.47 -13.35 5.63
N SER A 299 -15.95 -12.17 5.98
CA SER A 299 -14.57 -11.98 6.46
C SER A 299 -14.29 -12.57 7.85
N GLY A 300 -15.31 -13.13 8.51
CA GLY A 300 -15.22 -13.72 9.84
C GLY A 300 -15.32 -12.68 10.97
N ALA A 301 -15.34 -11.39 10.66
CA ALA A 301 -15.65 -10.35 11.63
C ALA A 301 -17.13 -10.46 12.07
N PRO A 302 -17.46 -10.17 13.35
CA PRO A 302 -18.85 -10.16 13.81
C PRO A 302 -19.74 -9.28 12.93
N GLY A 303 -20.83 -9.85 12.41
CA GLY A 303 -21.76 -9.14 11.52
C GLY A 303 -21.34 -9.06 10.05
N SER A 304 -20.21 -9.64 9.65
CA SER A 304 -19.82 -9.72 8.24
C SER A 304 -20.73 -10.69 7.47
N VAL A 305 -21.04 -10.35 6.21
CA VAL A 305 -21.83 -11.16 5.29
C VAL A 305 -21.03 -11.40 4.00
N PRO A 306 -21.34 -12.46 3.23
CA PRO A 306 -20.77 -12.64 1.90
C PRO A 306 -20.96 -11.39 1.04
N SER A 307 -19.94 -11.01 0.29
CA SER A 307 -19.98 -9.80 -0.53
C SER A 307 -19.20 -9.99 -1.82
N THR A 308 -19.55 -9.23 -2.85
CA THR A 308 -18.81 -9.24 -4.12
C THR A 308 -17.37 -8.74 -3.91
N GLY A 309 -16.41 -9.41 -4.54
CA GLY A 309 -15.00 -9.10 -4.40
C GLY A 309 -14.11 -9.85 -5.37
N ASN A 310 -12.93 -9.30 -5.59
CA ASN A 310 -11.85 -9.98 -6.29
C ASN A 310 -10.93 -10.70 -5.30
N ALA A 311 -10.78 -12.02 -5.40
CA ALA A 311 -9.99 -12.80 -4.43
C ALA A 311 -8.50 -12.41 -4.38
N VAL A 312 -7.95 -11.91 -5.50
CA VAL A 312 -6.55 -11.46 -5.58
C VAL A 312 -6.41 -10.09 -4.95
N LEU A 313 -7.27 -9.14 -5.35
CA LEU A 313 -7.18 -7.77 -4.87
C LEU A 313 -7.65 -7.64 -3.42
N SER A 314 -8.53 -8.50 -2.91
CA SER A 314 -8.98 -8.45 -1.51
C SER A 314 -7.85 -8.65 -0.49
N ALA A 315 -6.72 -9.20 -0.92
CA ALA A 315 -5.56 -9.50 -0.08
C ALA A 315 -4.42 -8.47 -0.21
N TRP A 316 -4.70 -7.23 -0.64
CA TRP A 316 -3.67 -6.21 -0.93
C TRP A 316 -2.91 -5.67 0.27
N TRP A 317 -3.41 -5.85 1.48
CA TRP A 317 -2.97 -5.16 2.68
C TRP A 317 -2.38 -6.08 3.75
N ASN A 318 -1.59 -5.48 4.63
CA ASN A 318 -1.17 -5.97 5.93
C ASN A 318 -1.89 -5.17 7.02
N TYR A 319 -2.09 -5.77 8.19
CA TYR A 319 -2.67 -5.11 9.34
C TYR A 319 -1.76 -5.24 10.56
N ASN A 320 -1.48 -4.10 11.19
CA ASN A 320 -0.73 -4.03 12.43
C ASN A 320 -1.72 -3.87 13.60
N SER A 321 -1.80 -4.89 14.44
CA SER A 321 -2.70 -4.92 15.60
C SER A 321 -2.27 -4.02 16.75
N ALA A 322 -1.00 -3.61 16.83
CA ALA A 322 -0.51 -2.77 17.92
C ALA A 322 -1.00 -1.31 17.80
N ASN A 323 -1.17 -0.82 16.57
CA ASN A 323 -1.58 0.56 16.30
C ASN A 323 -2.79 0.65 15.35
N HIS A 324 -3.44 -0.48 15.08
CA HIS A 324 -4.61 -0.60 14.21
C HIS A 324 -4.38 0.11 12.86
N THR A 325 -3.21 -0.09 12.24
CA THR A 325 -2.87 0.50 10.94
C THR A 325 -2.95 -0.54 9.82
N VAL A 326 -3.34 -0.09 8.64
CA VAL A 326 -3.36 -0.88 7.41
C VAL A 326 -2.25 -0.33 6.51
N SER A 327 -1.38 -1.21 6.03
CA SER A 327 -0.34 -0.86 5.05
C SER A 327 -0.45 -1.74 3.82
N PRO A 328 -0.14 -1.23 2.61
CA PRO A 328 -0.10 -2.06 1.43
C PRO A 328 0.99 -3.12 1.53
N LYS A 329 0.76 -4.28 0.90
CA LYS A 329 1.82 -5.24 0.60
C LYS A 329 2.67 -4.71 -0.54
N ASP A 330 3.97 -5.00 -0.50
CA ASP A 330 4.85 -4.74 -1.64
C ASP A 330 4.59 -5.78 -2.74
N ARG A 331 3.54 -5.53 -3.53
CA ARG A 331 3.06 -6.41 -4.59
C ARG A 331 2.62 -5.60 -5.79
N VAL A 332 2.95 -6.11 -6.98
CA VAL A 332 2.38 -5.66 -8.24
C VAL A 332 1.24 -6.60 -8.61
N TYR A 333 0.14 -6.04 -9.06
CA TYR A 333 -1.01 -6.77 -9.59
C TYR A 333 -1.07 -6.54 -11.08
N PHE A 334 -1.37 -7.59 -11.85
CA PHE A 334 -1.80 -7.41 -13.23
C PHE A 334 -3.33 -7.39 -13.24
N VAL A 335 -3.87 -6.42 -13.98
CA VAL A 335 -5.30 -6.19 -14.11
C VAL A 335 -5.66 -6.27 -15.59
N ARG A 336 -6.66 -7.10 -15.89
CA ARG A 336 -7.36 -7.06 -17.17
C ARG A 336 -8.46 -5.99 -17.04
N THR A 337 -8.45 -5.06 -17.97
CA THR A 337 -9.40 -3.95 -18.07
C THR A 337 -10.78 -4.44 -18.53
N ALA A 338 -11.81 -3.62 -18.37
CA ALA A 338 -13.18 -3.93 -18.79
C ALA A 338 -13.30 -4.25 -20.28
N THR A 339 -12.43 -3.66 -21.10
CA THR A 339 -12.39 -3.84 -22.56
C THR A 339 -11.41 -4.92 -23.01
N GLY A 340 -10.67 -5.55 -22.08
CA GLY A 340 -9.77 -6.67 -22.34
C GLY A 340 -8.29 -6.32 -22.56
N GLY A 341 -7.91 -5.04 -22.51
CA GLY A 341 -6.51 -4.60 -22.38
C GLY A 341 -5.93 -4.89 -20.98
N TYR A 342 -4.65 -4.63 -20.76
CA TYR A 342 -3.94 -4.99 -19.53
C TYR A 342 -3.20 -3.81 -18.91
N ALA A 343 -3.05 -3.84 -17.60
CA ALA A 343 -2.29 -2.86 -16.84
C ALA A 343 -1.63 -3.50 -15.62
N LYS A 344 -0.57 -2.88 -15.13
CA LYS A 344 -0.02 -3.16 -13.80
C LYS A 344 -0.57 -2.14 -12.81
N LEU A 345 -0.87 -2.62 -11.61
CA LEU A 345 -1.36 -1.84 -10.48
C LEU A 345 -0.45 -2.09 -9.27
N LYS A 346 -0.08 -1.02 -8.57
CA LYS A 346 0.51 -1.08 -7.24
C LYS A 346 -0.23 -0.12 -6.33
N ILE A 347 -0.52 -0.56 -5.13
CA ILE A 347 -1.12 0.28 -4.08
C ILE A 347 0.04 0.74 -3.21
N GLU A 348 0.33 2.04 -3.24
CA GLU A 348 1.49 2.62 -2.56
C GLU A 348 1.15 3.11 -1.15
N ALA A 349 -0.10 3.54 -0.93
CA ALA A 349 -0.58 3.90 0.40
C ALA A 349 -2.09 3.73 0.56
N TYR A 350 -2.50 3.49 1.81
CA TYR A 350 -3.89 3.58 2.26
C TYR A 350 -4.01 4.73 3.23
N LEU A 351 -4.49 5.84 2.71
CA LEU A 351 -4.35 7.15 3.32
C LEU A 351 -5.43 7.37 4.38
N ASN A 352 -5.03 8.00 5.49
CA ASN A 352 -5.88 8.38 6.64
C ASN A 352 -6.86 7.31 7.15
N LYS A 353 -6.58 6.03 6.87
CA LYS A 353 -7.39 4.85 7.25
C LYS A 353 -8.87 4.93 6.81
N SER A 354 -9.21 5.74 5.81
CA SER A 354 -10.60 6.15 5.56
C SER A 354 -11.17 5.73 4.20
N GLY A 355 -10.56 4.78 3.48
CA GLY A 355 -11.00 4.39 2.14
C GLY A 355 -10.38 5.23 1.03
N ARG A 356 -9.34 6.01 1.35
CA ARG A 356 -8.52 6.73 0.38
C ARG A 356 -7.27 5.93 0.04
N TYR A 357 -6.94 5.87 -1.23
CA TYR A 357 -5.79 5.12 -1.75
C TYR A 357 -4.87 6.04 -2.52
N ALA A 358 -3.57 5.79 -2.44
CA ALA A 358 -2.61 6.25 -3.43
C ALA A 358 -2.20 5.05 -4.29
N ILE A 359 -2.56 5.06 -5.57
CA ILE A 359 -2.28 3.96 -6.49
C ILE A 359 -1.34 4.41 -7.61
N LYS A 360 -0.45 3.52 -8.03
CA LYS A 360 0.35 3.65 -9.25
C LYS A 360 -0.16 2.62 -10.25
N PHE A 361 -0.46 3.04 -11.47
CA PHE A 361 -0.82 2.11 -12.53
C PHE A 361 -0.24 2.56 -13.86
N LEU A 362 0.04 1.60 -14.74
CA LEU A 362 0.47 1.85 -16.12
C LEU A 362 -0.13 0.78 -17.03
N PRO A 363 -0.52 1.13 -18.26
CA PRO A 363 -0.91 0.14 -19.25
C PRO A 363 0.28 -0.78 -19.56
N LEU A 364 -0.04 -2.05 -19.84
CA LEU A 364 0.91 -3.05 -20.30
C LEU A 364 0.57 -3.41 -21.75
N ALA A 365 1.59 -3.64 -22.56
CA ALA A 365 1.37 -4.23 -23.87
C ALA A 365 0.81 -5.64 -23.69
N SER A 366 -0.31 -5.93 -24.34
CA SER A 366 -0.83 -7.29 -24.46
C SER A 366 -0.09 -7.98 -25.59
N THR A 367 0.97 -8.69 -25.27
CA THR A 367 1.55 -9.62 -26.20
C THR A 367 1.42 -11.01 -25.61
N ALA A 368 0.25 -11.61 -25.80
CA ALA A 368 0.18 -13.04 -26.06
C ALA A 368 0.92 -13.28 -27.39
N THR A 369 2.23 -13.02 -27.43
CA THR A 369 3.06 -13.35 -28.58
C THR A 369 3.07 -14.86 -28.59
N VAL A 370 2.29 -15.43 -29.50
CA VAL A 370 2.36 -16.85 -29.80
C VAL A 370 3.80 -17.13 -30.19
N GLN A 371 4.50 -17.87 -29.35
CA GLN A 371 5.85 -18.32 -29.60
C GLN A 371 5.75 -19.62 -30.40
N THR A 372 6.36 -19.65 -31.59
CA THR A 372 6.53 -20.90 -32.34
C THR A 372 7.87 -21.51 -31.99
N THR A 373 7.85 -22.70 -31.41
CA THR A 373 9.04 -23.46 -31.04
C THR A 373 9.20 -24.67 -31.95
N ASN A 374 10.41 -24.84 -32.48
CA ASN A 374 10.81 -26.01 -33.25
C ASN A 374 11.73 -26.88 -32.40
N LEU A 375 11.25 -28.07 -32.04
CA LEU A 375 11.99 -29.03 -31.23
C LEU A 375 12.40 -30.22 -32.10
N THR A 376 13.70 -30.51 -32.13
CA THR A 376 14.21 -31.78 -32.66
C THR A 376 13.99 -32.85 -31.59
N VAL A 377 13.25 -33.90 -31.92
CA VAL A 377 12.91 -35.02 -31.04
C VAL A 377 13.63 -36.28 -31.56
N ASP A 378 14.43 -36.89 -30.70
CA ASP A 378 15.16 -38.13 -31.03
C ASP A 378 14.21 -39.33 -31.18
N THR A 379 14.65 -40.32 -31.97
CA THR A 379 13.83 -41.29 -32.71
C THR A 379 13.93 -42.73 -32.23
N ALA A 380 14.66 -42.98 -31.14
CA ALA A 380 14.69 -44.31 -30.54
C ALA A 380 13.25 -44.76 -30.24
N GLN A 381 12.85 -45.90 -30.81
CA GLN A 381 11.58 -46.54 -30.48
C GLN A 381 11.52 -46.75 -28.97
N VAL A 382 10.31 -46.77 -28.40
CA VAL A 382 10.08 -47.31 -27.06
C VAL A 382 10.39 -48.81 -27.13
N SER A 383 11.67 -49.21 -27.07
CA SER A 383 12.08 -50.61 -27.25
C SER A 383 12.70 -51.23 -25.99
N SER A 384 13.28 -50.43 -25.11
CA SER A 384 13.75 -50.79 -23.76
C SER A 384 14.37 -49.57 -23.08
N GLN A 385 14.27 -49.46 -21.76
CA GLN A 385 14.90 -48.36 -20.99
C GLN A 385 16.44 -48.40 -21.11
N PRO A 386 17.15 -47.23 -21.11
CA PRO A 386 16.64 -45.87 -20.97
C PRO A 386 16.20 -45.20 -22.29
N GLN A 387 15.13 -44.42 -22.22
CA GLN A 387 14.58 -43.64 -23.35
C GLN A 387 15.17 -42.22 -23.40
N ALA A 388 15.54 -41.74 -24.59
CA ALA A 388 15.96 -40.35 -24.79
C ALA A 388 14.74 -39.41 -24.83
N TRP A 389 14.72 -38.37 -24.01
CA TRP A 389 13.64 -37.37 -23.93
C TRP A 389 14.17 -35.98 -24.27
N SER A 390 13.38 -35.19 -24.99
CA SER A 390 13.66 -33.76 -25.25
C SER A 390 12.86 -32.91 -24.28
N TYR A 391 13.54 -32.22 -23.35
CA TYR A 391 12.92 -31.40 -22.30
C TYR A 391 12.75 -29.93 -22.73
N PHE A 392 11.70 -29.28 -22.24
CA PHE A 392 11.42 -27.87 -22.48
C PHE A 392 10.95 -27.17 -21.19
N HIS A 393 11.40 -25.93 -20.99
CA HIS A 393 10.99 -25.06 -19.89
C HIS A 393 10.45 -23.75 -20.47
N PHE A 394 9.18 -23.44 -20.22
CA PHE A 394 8.50 -22.32 -20.90
C PHE A 394 9.00 -20.95 -20.45
N ARG A 395 9.38 -20.80 -19.17
CA ARG A 395 9.73 -19.50 -18.58
C ARG A 395 11.08 -18.97 -19.05
N SER A 396 12.06 -19.84 -19.26
CA SER A 396 13.36 -19.42 -19.78
C SER A 396 13.36 -19.23 -21.29
N GLY A 397 12.29 -19.65 -21.99
CA GLY A 397 12.20 -19.67 -23.46
C GLY A 397 13.31 -20.48 -24.13
N THR A 398 14.11 -21.20 -23.34
CA THR A 398 15.34 -21.86 -23.78
C THR A 398 15.08 -23.35 -23.85
N LYS A 399 15.40 -23.91 -25.02
CA LYS A 399 15.53 -25.35 -25.22
C LYS A 399 16.73 -25.85 -24.41
N THR A 400 16.50 -26.49 -23.27
CA THR A 400 17.53 -27.27 -22.60
C THR A 400 17.61 -28.63 -23.30
N LEU A 401 18.32 -28.68 -24.43
CA LEU A 401 18.64 -29.95 -25.08
C LEU A 401 19.82 -30.59 -24.33
N GLU A 402 19.56 -31.15 -23.16
CA GLU A 402 20.48 -32.16 -22.64
C GLU A 402 20.10 -33.47 -23.31
N VAL A 403 20.90 -33.90 -24.29
CA VAL A 403 20.89 -35.28 -24.78
C VAL A 403 21.44 -36.13 -23.64
N ALA A 404 20.61 -36.32 -22.63
CA ALA A 404 20.85 -37.30 -21.61
C ALA A 404 20.45 -38.65 -22.24
N THR A 405 21.46 -39.39 -22.66
CA THR A 405 21.42 -40.87 -22.51
C THR A 405 21.22 -41.28 -21.04
N ALA A 406 21.20 -40.33 -20.10
CA ALA A 406 20.98 -40.51 -18.68
C ALA A 406 19.49 -40.53 -18.29
N SER A 407 19.19 -41.48 -17.43
CA SER A 407 17.90 -41.82 -16.83
C SER A 407 17.25 -40.74 -15.94
N THR A 408 17.76 -39.50 -15.89
CA THR A 408 17.34 -38.46 -14.93
C THR A 408 16.99 -37.13 -15.62
N PRO A 409 15.79 -36.55 -15.40
CA PRO A 409 15.42 -35.22 -15.91
C PRO A 409 16.32 -34.08 -15.39
N PRO A 410 16.44 -32.95 -16.12
CA PRO A 410 17.17 -31.77 -15.67
C PRO A 410 16.49 -31.10 -14.46
N ALA A 411 17.21 -30.22 -13.77
CA ALA A 411 16.70 -29.57 -12.55
C ALA A 411 15.45 -28.70 -12.78
N GLN A 412 15.33 -28.10 -13.98
CA GLN A 412 14.21 -27.26 -14.39
C GLN A 412 13.67 -27.72 -15.74
N TRP A 413 12.46 -28.27 -15.73
CA TRP A 413 11.71 -28.64 -16.93
C TRP A 413 10.21 -28.68 -16.63
N ASP A 414 9.42 -28.51 -17.68
CA ASP A 414 7.96 -28.48 -17.62
C ASP A 414 7.34 -29.66 -18.40
N ILE A 415 7.75 -29.81 -19.65
CA ILE A 415 7.23 -30.78 -20.62
C ILE A 415 8.38 -31.47 -21.33
N ALA A 416 8.20 -32.73 -21.70
CA ALA A 416 9.19 -33.47 -22.47
C ALA A 416 8.56 -34.38 -23.52
N PHE A 417 9.30 -34.59 -24.60
CA PHE A 417 8.84 -35.29 -25.80
C PHE A 417 9.74 -36.48 -26.12
N ASN A 418 9.13 -37.62 -26.45
CA ASN A 418 9.78 -38.80 -27.03
C ASN A 418 8.90 -39.32 -28.16
N ARG A 419 9.34 -39.20 -29.41
CA ARG A 419 8.59 -39.64 -30.59
C ARG A 419 7.13 -39.11 -30.65
N LEU A 420 6.14 -39.91 -30.23
CA LEU A 420 4.70 -39.57 -30.19
C LEU A 420 4.16 -39.47 -28.75
N THR A 421 5.01 -39.62 -27.75
CA THR A 421 4.65 -39.56 -26.33
C THR A 421 5.13 -38.25 -25.73
N ILE A 422 4.29 -37.70 -24.85
CA ILE A 422 4.51 -36.42 -24.19
C ILE A 422 4.34 -36.65 -22.69
N LYS A 423 5.34 -36.28 -21.92
CA LYS A 423 5.33 -36.37 -20.46
C LYS A 423 5.48 -34.98 -19.86
N THR A 424 5.03 -34.82 -18.63
CA THR A 424 5.06 -33.54 -17.91
C THR A 424 5.76 -33.71 -16.57
N ASN A 425 6.25 -32.63 -15.97
CA ASN A 425 6.87 -32.68 -14.64
C ASN A 425 5.79 -32.87 -13.55
N SER A 426 5.15 -34.04 -13.55
CA SER A 426 4.00 -34.38 -12.73
C SER A 426 3.88 -35.88 -12.48
N GLY A 427 2.98 -36.26 -11.56
CA GLY A 427 2.65 -37.65 -11.30
C GLY A 427 3.88 -38.49 -10.94
N VAL A 428 3.99 -39.66 -11.56
CA VAL A 428 5.11 -40.59 -11.36
C VAL A 428 6.45 -40.08 -11.89
N ASN A 429 6.44 -39.04 -12.74
CA ASN A 429 7.65 -38.41 -13.30
C ASN A 429 7.99 -37.08 -12.59
N ALA A 430 7.26 -36.71 -11.53
CA ALA A 430 7.49 -35.46 -10.82
C ALA A 430 8.89 -35.42 -10.20
N THR A 431 9.67 -34.43 -10.62
CA THR A 431 10.92 -34.05 -9.96
C THR A 431 10.68 -32.80 -9.12
N ASN A 432 11.36 -32.66 -7.98
CA ASN A 432 11.28 -31.48 -7.11
C ASN A 432 9.84 -31.08 -6.68
N GLY A 433 8.92 -32.03 -6.56
CA GLY A 433 7.52 -31.75 -6.18
C GLY A 433 6.68 -31.12 -7.28
N GLY A 434 7.06 -31.30 -8.55
CA GLY A 434 6.35 -30.78 -9.73
C GLY A 434 4.85 -31.09 -9.72
N LYS A 435 4.03 -30.02 -9.84
CA LYS A 435 2.57 -30.09 -9.93
C LYS A 435 2.10 -29.93 -11.37
N ALA A 436 2.91 -30.26 -12.38
CA ALA A 436 2.48 -30.03 -13.76
C ALA A 436 1.24 -30.88 -14.11
N GLY A 437 0.63 -30.62 -15.25
CA GLY A 437 -0.47 -31.42 -15.77
C GLY A 437 -1.11 -30.77 -16.98
N ALA A 438 -1.98 -31.48 -17.68
CA ALA A 438 -2.56 -30.97 -18.91
C ALA A 438 -4.05 -31.29 -19.05
N VAL A 439 -4.74 -30.43 -19.79
CA VAL A 439 -6.13 -30.59 -20.22
C VAL A 439 -6.15 -30.50 -21.74
N GLU A 440 -6.73 -31.49 -22.41
CA GLU A 440 -7.02 -31.46 -23.84
C GLU A 440 -8.27 -30.60 -24.11
N LEU A 441 -8.21 -29.76 -25.13
CA LEU A 441 -9.32 -28.96 -25.63
C LEU A 441 -9.60 -29.32 -27.09
N ASN A 442 -10.89 -29.42 -27.43
CA ASN A 442 -11.38 -29.66 -28.79
C ASN A 442 -11.56 -28.35 -29.57
N THR A 443 -10.52 -27.51 -29.59
CA THR A 443 -10.47 -26.30 -30.44
C THR A 443 -9.14 -26.22 -31.18
N ALA A 444 -9.20 -25.78 -32.43
CA ALA A 444 -8.03 -25.59 -33.28
C ALA A 444 -7.37 -24.20 -33.08
N VAL A 445 -8.03 -23.25 -32.43
CA VAL A 445 -7.57 -21.85 -32.38
C VAL A 445 -7.02 -21.53 -31.01
N LEU A 446 -5.69 -21.38 -30.94
CA LEU A 446 -4.98 -21.09 -29.68
C LEU A 446 -5.45 -19.75 -29.05
N ALA A 447 -5.87 -18.77 -29.87
CA ALA A 447 -6.38 -17.49 -29.38
C ALA A 447 -7.68 -17.61 -28.58
N ASP A 448 -8.53 -18.60 -28.88
CA ASP A 448 -9.83 -18.79 -28.22
C ASP A 448 -9.69 -19.28 -26.78
N VAL A 449 -8.51 -19.79 -26.41
CA VAL A 449 -8.20 -20.20 -25.05
C VAL A 449 -7.83 -18.95 -24.23
N THR A 450 -8.84 -18.38 -23.56
CA THR A 450 -8.73 -17.12 -22.79
C THR A 450 -8.86 -17.31 -21.27
N SER A 451 -9.14 -18.52 -20.80
CA SER A 451 -9.30 -18.85 -19.40
C SER A 451 -8.76 -20.24 -19.09
N ILE A 452 -8.37 -20.45 -17.83
CA ILE A 452 -7.93 -21.77 -17.36
C ILE A 452 -9.16 -22.70 -17.34
N PRO A 453 -9.13 -23.85 -18.03
CA PRO A 453 -10.23 -24.81 -18.01
C PRO A 453 -10.39 -25.44 -16.62
N ALA A 454 -11.61 -25.82 -16.26
CA ALA A 454 -11.96 -26.32 -14.93
C ALA A 454 -11.22 -27.63 -14.51
N GLY A 455 -10.60 -28.33 -15.47
CA GLY A 455 -9.87 -29.57 -15.22
C GLY A 455 -10.77 -30.82 -15.11
N PRO A 456 -10.20 -32.00 -14.81
CA PRO A 456 -8.91 -32.18 -14.14
C PRO A 456 -7.70 -32.00 -15.06
N PHE A 457 -6.65 -31.35 -14.54
CA PHE A 457 -5.32 -31.36 -15.16
C PHE A 457 -4.69 -32.73 -14.91
N LEU A 458 -4.67 -33.56 -15.94
CA LEU A 458 -4.16 -34.93 -15.84
C LEU A 458 -2.65 -34.89 -15.60
N ALA A 459 -2.20 -35.69 -14.65
CA ALA A 459 -0.79 -35.90 -14.35
C ALA A 459 -0.27 -37.12 -15.12
N ASP A 460 1.05 -37.26 -15.21
CA ASP A 460 1.67 -38.43 -15.82
C ASP A 460 1.29 -39.72 -15.08
N ALA A 461 0.89 -40.72 -15.85
CA ALA A 461 0.48 -42.02 -15.36
C ALA A 461 1.14 -43.14 -16.18
N PRO A 462 1.40 -44.32 -15.57
CA PRO A 462 1.80 -45.51 -16.31
C PRO A 462 0.71 -45.88 -17.31
N THR A 463 1.07 -45.97 -18.59
CA THR A 463 0.16 -46.36 -19.65
C THR A 463 0.84 -47.41 -20.53
N ASP A 464 0.10 -48.47 -20.87
CA ASP A 464 0.63 -49.56 -21.68
C ASP A 464 0.70 -49.14 -23.15
N TYR A 465 1.91 -49.14 -23.70
CA TYR A 465 2.19 -48.78 -25.08
C TYR A 465 2.49 -50.04 -25.89
N PHE A 466 1.74 -50.27 -26.96
CA PHE A 466 1.96 -51.40 -27.86
C PHE A 466 3.23 -51.17 -28.69
N VAL A 467 4.25 -52.01 -28.47
CA VAL A 467 5.49 -51.99 -29.26
C VAL A 467 5.45 -53.02 -30.39
N SER A 468 4.55 -54.02 -30.29
CA SER A 468 4.14 -54.91 -31.37
C SER A 468 2.72 -55.45 -31.12
N ALA A 469 2.17 -56.21 -32.07
CA ALA A 469 0.87 -56.87 -31.92
C ALA A 469 0.80 -57.85 -30.72
N SER A 470 1.95 -58.27 -30.18
CA SER A 470 2.05 -59.23 -29.08
C SER A 470 2.89 -58.75 -27.90
N SER A 471 3.24 -57.45 -27.85
CA SER A 471 4.02 -56.91 -26.72
C SER A 471 3.66 -55.46 -26.40
N THR A 472 3.52 -55.21 -25.10
CA THR A 472 3.34 -53.89 -24.51
C THR A 472 4.52 -53.55 -23.62
N VAL A 473 4.85 -52.26 -23.57
CA VAL A 473 5.77 -51.68 -22.60
C VAL A 473 5.00 -50.61 -21.84
N SER A 474 5.00 -50.69 -20.51
CA SER A 474 4.41 -49.63 -19.70
C SER A 474 5.35 -48.42 -19.70
N VAL A 475 4.84 -47.27 -20.13
CA VAL A 475 5.55 -45.99 -20.18
C VAL A 475 4.77 -44.93 -19.43
N ASN A 476 5.48 -44.09 -18.69
CA ASN A 476 4.89 -43.00 -17.94
C ASN A 476 4.80 -41.76 -18.83
N PHE A 477 3.59 -41.41 -19.28
CA PHE A 477 3.33 -40.19 -20.06
C PHE A 477 2.03 -39.53 -19.60
N ASN A 478 1.77 -38.31 -20.08
CA ASN A 478 0.58 -37.57 -19.69
C ASN A 478 -0.60 -37.95 -20.63
N PRO A 479 -1.67 -38.56 -20.09
CA PRO A 479 -2.79 -39.04 -20.91
C PRO A 479 -3.59 -37.92 -21.59
N ALA A 480 -3.44 -36.66 -21.14
CA ALA A 480 -4.07 -35.52 -21.83
C ALA A 480 -3.54 -35.32 -23.25
N PHE A 481 -2.38 -35.86 -23.62
CA PHE A 481 -1.83 -35.75 -24.97
C PHE A 481 -2.07 -36.99 -25.83
N GLN A 482 -2.89 -37.94 -25.39
CA GLN A 482 -3.13 -39.18 -26.13
C GLN A 482 -3.69 -38.95 -27.55
N HIS A 483 -4.44 -37.86 -27.76
CA HIS A 483 -4.98 -37.49 -29.07
C HIS A 483 -4.20 -36.35 -29.74
N ALA A 484 -3.00 -36.02 -29.25
CA ALA A 484 -2.19 -34.97 -29.87
C ALA A 484 -1.68 -35.37 -31.27
N PHE A 485 -1.70 -36.67 -31.59
CA PHE A 485 -1.28 -37.22 -32.87
C PHE A 485 -2.36 -38.12 -33.46
N LEU A 486 -2.50 -38.07 -34.78
CA LEU A 486 -3.31 -39.00 -35.57
C LEU A 486 -2.51 -40.27 -35.85
N HIS A 487 -3.14 -41.42 -35.61
CA HIS A 487 -2.51 -42.74 -35.76
C HIS A 487 -2.85 -43.47 -37.09
N THR A 488 -3.44 -42.75 -38.06
CA THR A 488 -3.77 -43.30 -39.38
C THR A 488 -2.68 -42.97 -40.40
N GLY A 489 -2.02 -43.98 -40.97
CA GLY A 489 -0.97 -43.77 -41.98
C GLY A 489 0.35 -43.28 -41.38
N ALA A 490 0.98 -42.28 -42.00
CA ALA A 490 2.15 -41.61 -41.43
C ALA A 490 1.69 -40.68 -40.28
N PRO A 491 2.15 -40.89 -39.03
CA PRO A 491 1.73 -40.08 -37.89
C PRO A 491 1.90 -38.58 -38.13
N ALA A 492 0.84 -37.83 -37.85
CA ALA A 492 0.79 -36.38 -37.96
C ALA A 492 0.17 -35.79 -36.69
N VAL A 493 0.38 -34.50 -36.46
CA VAL A 493 -0.32 -33.78 -35.38
C VAL A 493 -1.81 -33.70 -35.70
N ASP A 494 -2.68 -33.84 -34.68
CA ASP A 494 -4.09 -33.50 -34.82
C ASP A 494 -4.27 -31.98 -34.76
N PRO A 495 -4.62 -31.30 -35.87
CA PRO A 495 -4.73 -29.84 -35.90
C PRO A 495 -5.93 -29.30 -35.13
N GLY A 496 -6.89 -30.17 -34.76
CA GLY A 496 -8.10 -29.84 -34.01
C GLY A 496 -7.91 -29.78 -32.50
N LYS A 497 -6.69 -30.08 -32.02
CA LYS A 497 -6.38 -30.14 -30.59
C LYS A 497 -5.54 -28.95 -30.14
N THR A 498 -5.95 -28.38 -29.02
CA THR A 498 -5.14 -27.47 -28.21
C THR A 498 -5.11 -28.00 -26.79
N PHE A 499 -4.14 -27.54 -26.02
CA PHE A 499 -3.93 -28.01 -24.65
C PHE A 499 -3.74 -26.81 -23.74
N VAL A 500 -4.27 -26.91 -22.53
CA VAL A 500 -3.83 -26.04 -21.44
C VAL A 500 -2.99 -26.86 -20.51
N PHE A 501 -1.76 -26.43 -20.33
CA PHE A 501 -0.74 -27.08 -19.56
C PHE A 501 -0.45 -26.23 -18.33
N ARG A 502 -0.46 -26.85 -17.14
CA ARG A 502 0.05 -26.24 -15.91
C ARG A 502 1.53 -26.56 -15.80
N THR A 503 2.39 -25.55 -15.73
CA THR A 503 3.84 -25.68 -15.58
C THR A 503 4.23 -26.22 -14.20
N ALA A 504 5.51 -26.61 -14.04
CA ALA A 504 6.00 -27.14 -12.76
C ALA A 504 5.95 -26.10 -11.62
N ASP A 505 6.10 -24.81 -11.95
CA ASP A 505 5.96 -23.66 -11.03
C ASP A 505 4.51 -23.20 -10.80
N GLY A 506 3.54 -23.83 -11.47
CA GLY A 506 2.10 -23.62 -11.23
C GLY A 506 1.43 -22.56 -12.12
N GLU A 507 2.16 -22.03 -13.10
CA GLU A 507 1.63 -21.16 -14.15
C GLU A 507 0.88 -21.97 -15.22
N TYR A 508 0.18 -21.29 -16.12
CA TYR A 508 -0.59 -21.93 -17.20
C TYR A 508 -0.10 -21.46 -18.57
N VAL A 509 0.05 -22.42 -19.48
CA VAL A 509 0.42 -22.21 -20.87
C VAL A 509 -0.64 -22.84 -21.75
N LYS A 510 -1.08 -22.11 -22.75
CA LYS A 510 -1.80 -22.70 -23.88
C LYS A 510 -0.80 -23.21 -24.91
N LEU A 511 -1.03 -24.41 -25.41
CA LEU A 511 -0.14 -25.13 -26.30
C LEU A 511 -0.92 -25.69 -27.49
N LYS A 512 -0.39 -25.53 -28.69
CA LYS A 512 -0.87 -26.19 -29.90
C LYS A 512 0.30 -26.84 -30.60
N LEU A 513 0.28 -28.16 -30.77
CA LEU A 513 1.20 -28.81 -31.69
C LEU A 513 0.80 -28.40 -33.12
N THR A 514 1.77 -28.10 -33.98
CA THR A 514 1.48 -27.61 -35.34
C THR A 514 1.96 -28.59 -36.41
N THR A 515 3.20 -29.07 -36.32
CA THR A 515 3.74 -30.00 -37.30
C THR A 515 4.61 -31.07 -36.66
N TYR A 516 4.58 -32.27 -37.23
CA TYR A 516 5.45 -33.38 -36.84
C TYR A 516 6.04 -34.06 -38.09
N SER A 517 7.36 -34.05 -38.24
CA SER A 517 8.03 -34.68 -39.38
C SER A 517 8.36 -36.14 -39.08
N TYR A 518 7.57 -37.08 -39.61
CA TYR A 518 7.76 -38.51 -39.33
C TYR A 518 9.03 -39.11 -39.98
N ASN A 519 9.43 -38.60 -41.16
CA ASN A 519 10.66 -38.92 -41.90
C ASN A 519 11.28 -37.59 -42.34
N PRO A 520 12.55 -37.24 -42.02
CA PRO A 520 13.71 -38.06 -41.66
C PRO A 520 14.01 -38.19 -40.14
N THR A 521 15.08 -38.89 -39.80
CA THR A 521 15.70 -38.95 -38.47
C THR A 521 16.87 -37.95 -38.41
N PRO A 522 16.95 -37.06 -37.40
CA PRO A 522 16.02 -36.87 -36.29
C PRO A 522 14.71 -36.18 -36.73
N ARG A 523 13.64 -36.41 -35.97
CA ARG A 523 12.31 -35.85 -36.25
C ARG A 523 12.18 -34.45 -35.67
N ASN A 524 11.33 -33.62 -36.24
CA ASN A 524 11.03 -32.28 -35.75
C ASN A 524 9.55 -32.19 -35.35
N LEU A 525 9.31 -31.63 -34.17
CA LEU A 525 8.00 -31.25 -33.66
C LEU A 525 7.98 -29.73 -33.52
N THR A 526 7.00 -29.10 -34.15
CA THR A 526 6.73 -27.68 -33.99
C THR A 526 5.50 -27.52 -33.12
N PHE A 527 5.53 -26.55 -32.21
CA PHE A 527 4.37 -26.17 -31.43
C PHE A 527 4.34 -24.67 -31.16
N ASP A 528 3.13 -24.14 -31.11
CA ASP A 528 2.81 -22.78 -30.75
C ASP A 528 2.38 -22.72 -29.29
N TRP A 529 2.84 -21.70 -28.57
CA TRP A 529 2.48 -21.55 -27.16
C TRP A 529 2.41 -20.09 -26.71
N SER A 530 1.66 -19.85 -25.63
CA SER A 530 1.56 -18.55 -24.95
C SER A 530 1.20 -18.74 -23.48
N PHE A 531 1.74 -17.87 -22.63
CA PHE A 531 1.26 -17.64 -21.26
C PHE A 531 0.03 -16.74 -21.21
#